data_AF-A0A936MNF4-F1
#
_entry.id   AF-A0A936MNF4-F1
#
_cell.length_a   1.000
_cell.length_b   1.000
_cell.length_c   1.000
_cell.angle_alpha   90.00
_cell.angle_beta   90.00
_cell.angle_gamma   90.00
#
_symmetry.space_group_name_H-M   'P 1'
#
loop_
_entity.id
_entity.type
_entity.pdbx_description
1 polymer ?
#
loop_
_entity_poly.entity_id
_entity_poly.type
_entity_poly.pdbx_seq_one_letter_code
_entity_poly.pdbx_strand_id
1 'polypeptide(L)'
;MVEPREPRLPERLAEQDEAEWERFRVSLEYATGFWLAFVFSPSSLDAAVIRHRVAGMLEAEGAGRMDVCMPQSPDELRQALPWMLSPERAGAGCVWLQSLQVDGAGRDEQPWADAWGHVFCGRTSGGRSCGGN
;
A
#
# COMPACT_ATOMS: atom_id res chain seq x y z
N MET A 1 -33.58 9.39 13.14
CA MET A 1 -32.30 8.68 13.33
C MET A 1 -31.98 8.06 11.98
N VAL A 2 -31.11 8.70 11.19
CA VAL A 2 -30.75 8.22 9.85
C VAL A 2 -29.47 7.41 10.04
N GLU A 3 -29.52 6.11 9.82
CA GLU A 3 -28.31 5.29 9.81
C GLU A 3 -27.37 5.83 8.72
N PRO A 4 -26.07 6.03 9.01
CA PRO A 4 -25.12 6.42 8.00
C PRO A 4 -25.03 5.29 6.97
N ARG A 5 -25.58 5.54 5.78
CA ARG A 5 -25.48 4.63 4.64
C ARG A 5 -24.00 4.53 4.29
N GLU A 6 -23.36 3.41 4.61
CA GLU A 6 -22.00 3.15 4.16
C GLU A 6 -21.96 3.32 2.64
N PRO A 7 -21.02 4.10 2.10
CA PRO A 7 -20.92 4.30 0.66
C PRO A 7 -20.65 2.94 0.03
N ARG A 8 -21.58 2.47 -0.81
CA ARG A 8 -21.35 1.28 -1.64
C ARG A 8 -20.20 1.61 -2.58
N LEU A 9 -19.09 0.90 -2.43
CA LEU A 9 -18.00 0.97 -3.38
C LEU A 9 -18.52 0.53 -4.76
N PRO A 10 -18.10 1.18 -5.84
CA PRO A 10 -18.46 0.73 -7.18
C PRO A 10 -17.91 -0.69 -7.39
N GLU A 11 -18.73 -1.55 -8.00
CA GLU A 11 -18.34 -2.94 -8.27
C GLU A 11 -17.22 -3.03 -9.32
N ARG A 12 -17.03 -1.98 -10.14
CA ARG A 12 -16.09 -1.93 -11.26
C ARG A 12 -15.25 -0.66 -11.27
N LEU A 13 -13.97 -0.81 -11.63
CA LEU A 13 -13.08 0.30 -11.95
C LEU A 13 -13.32 0.76 -13.40
N ALA A 14 -12.64 1.83 -13.84
CA ALA A 14 -12.64 2.18 -15.26
C ALA A 14 -11.99 1.05 -16.09
N GLU A 15 -12.27 0.96 -17.40
CA GLU A 15 -11.80 -0.16 -18.24
C GLU A 15 -10.28 -0.35 -18.21
N GLN A 16 -9.52 0.74 -18.15
CA GLN A 16 -8.06 0.70 -18.05
C GLN A 16 -7.60 0.12 -16.69
N ASP A 17 -8.28 0.50 -15.61
CA ASP A 17 -7.98 0.05 -14.27
C ASP A 17 -8.38 -1.41 -14.05
N GLU A 18 -9.40 -1.89 -14.74
CA GLU A 18 -9.83 -3.29 -14.71
C GLU A 18 -8.78 -4.21 -15.38
N ALA A 19 -8.11 -3.73 -16.43
CA ALA A 19 -7.01 -4.47 -17.06
C ALA A 19 -5.76 -4.53 -16.15
N GLU A 20 -5.43 -3.46 -15.43
CA GLU A 20 -4.36 -3.48 -14.44
C GLU A 20 -4.71 -4.35 -13.22
N TRP A 21 -5.97 -4.30 -12.79
CA TRP A 21 -6.50 -5.20 -11.77
C TRP A 21 -6.32 -6.67 -12.20
N GLU A 22 -6.66 -7.03 -13.43
CA GLU A 22 -6.53 -8.41 -13.90
C GLU A 22 -5.07 -8.90 -13.87
N ARG A 23 -4.11 -8.04 -14.25
CA ARG A 23 -2.68 -8.37 -14.16
C ARG A 23 -2.24 -8.57 -12.71
N PHE A 24 -2.71 -7.71 -11.82
CA PHE A 24 -2.41 -7.81 -10.40
C PHE A 24 -3.03 -9.08 -9.79
N ARG A 25 -4.29 -9.37 -10.11
CA ARG A 25 -5.03 -10.59 -9.72
C ARG A 25 -4.27 -11.85 -10.09
N VAL A 26 -3.84 -11.96 -11.35
CA VAL A 26 -3.01 -13.08 -11.82
C VAL A 26 -1.71 -13.20 -11.02
N SER A 27 -1.07 -12.08 -10.69
CA SER A 27 0.16 -12.09 -9.88
C SER A 27 -0.09 -12.60 -8.45
N LEU A 28 -1.25 -12.28 -7.87
CA LEU A 28 -1.67 -12.79 -6.55
C LEU A 28 -1.91 -14.31 -6.58
N GLU A 29 -2.61 -14.81 -7.60
CA GLU A 29 -2.93 -16.25 -7.72
C GLU A 29 -1.68 -17.14 -7.79
N TYR A 30 -0.58 -16.63 -8.34
CA TYR A 30 0.68 -17.37 -8.46
C TYR A 30 1.67 -17.08 -7.33
N ALA A 31 1.36 -16.16 -6.41
CA ALA A 31 2.24 -15.84 -5.30
C ALA A 31 2.25 -17.00 -4.29
N THR A 32 3.43 -17.54 -3.99
CA THR A 32 3.60 -18.56 -2.94
C THR A 32 4.46 -17.98 -1.82
N GLY A 33 3.98 -18.07 -0.57
CA GLY A 33 4.66 -17.52 0.60
C GLY A 33 4.41 -16.03 0.83
N PHE A 34 5.37 -15.34 1.45
CA PHE A 34 5.27 -13.90 1.75
C PHE A 34 5.48 -13.06 0.49
N TRP A 35 4.54 -12.18 0.20
CA TRP A 35 4.64 -11.20 -0.89
C TRP A 35 4.36 -9.79 -0.34
N LEU A 36 5.04 -8.81 -0.93
CA LEU A 36 4.84 -7.39 -0.66
C LEU A 36 4.54 -6.71 -2.00
N ALA A 37 3.34 -6.18 -2.15
CA ALA A 37 2.95 -5.40 -3.32
C ALA A 37 2.61 -3.97 -2.95
N PHE A 38 2.79 -3.07 -3.91
CA PHE A 38 2.51 -1.65 -3.77
C PHE A 38 1.51 -1.24 -4.83
N VAL A 39 0.38 -0.70 -4.39
CA VAL A 39 -0.67 -0.18 -5.27
C VAL A 39 -0.67 1.33 -5.13
N PHE A 40 -0.36 2.01 -6.24
CA PHE A 40 -0.44 3.46 -6.33
C PHE A 40 -1.69 3.83 -7.10
N SER A 41 -2.58 4.58 -6.46
CA SER A 41 -3.78 5.11 -7.11
C SER A 41 -3.92 6.60 -6.81
N PRO A 42 -4.23 7.44 -7.81
CA PRO A 42 -4.56 8.84 -7.60
C PRO A 42 -5.96 9.02 -6.95
N SER A 43 -6.74 7.94 -6.84
CA SER A 43 -8.13 7.94 -6.39
C SER A 43 -8.29 7.08 -5.14
N SER A 44 -8.76 7.70 -4.06
CA SER A 44 -9.08 6.99 -2.82
C SER A 44 -10.17 5.94 -3.00
N LEU A 45 -11.07 6.16 -3.97
CA LEU A 45 -12.14 5.23 -4.30
C LEU A 45 -11.58 3.97 -4.96
N ASP A 46 -10.69 4.13 -5.94
CA ASP A 46 -10.12 2.99 -6.66
C ASP A 46 -9.22 2.17 -5.76
N ALA A 47 -8.44 2.84 -4.89
CA ALA A 47 -7.67 2.16 -3.85
C ALA A 47 -8.57 1.34 -2.90
N ALA A 48 -9.75 1.87 -2.54
CA ALA A 48 -10.70 1.16 -1.69
C ALA A 48 -11.34 -0.06 -2.39
N VAL A 49 -11.66 0.07 -3.69
CA VAL A 49 -12.18 -1.04 -4.52
C VAL A 49 -11.13 -2.14 -4.65
N ILE A 50 -9.90 -1.80 -5.01
CA ILE A 50 -8.81 -2.79 -5.14
C ILE A 50 -8.58 -3.48 -3.80
N ARG A 51 -8.48 -2.73 -2.70
CA ARG A 51 -8.34 -3.29 -1.35
C ARG A 51 -9.46 -4.27 -1.01
N HIS A 52 -10.72 -3.91 -1.31
CA HIS A 52 -11.86 -4.78 -1.06
C HIS A 52 -11.80 -6.08 -1.87
N ARG A 53 -11.41 -5.99 -3.15
CA ARG A 53 -11.26 -7.17 -4.01
C ARG A 53 -10.14 -8.09 -3.53
N VAL A 54 -8.99 -7.53 -3.12
CA VAL A 54 -7.87 -8.30 -2.55
C VAL A 54 -8.29 -9.01 -1.27
N ALA A 55 -9.00 -8.31 -0.37
CA ALA A 55 -9.50 -8.91 0.86
C ALA A 55 -10.40 -10.13 0.56
N GLY A 56 -11.34 -9.98 -0.39
CA GLY A 56 -12.24 -11.06 -0.80
C GLY A 56 -11.51 -12.25 -1.41
N MET A 57 -10.45 -12.03 -2.19
CA MET A 57 -9.62 -13.11 -2.74
C MET A 57 -8.87 -13.86 -1.63
N LEU A 58 -8.23 -13.15 -0.71
CA LEU A 58 -7.49 -13.76 0.40
C LEU A 58 -8.39 -14.58 1.31
N GLU A 59 -9.61 -14.10 1.56
CA GLU A 59 -10.63 -14.84 2.31
C GLU A 59 -11.06 -16.12 1.56
N ALA A 60 -11.27 -16.05 0.25
CA ALA A 60 -11.67 -17.19 -0.58
C ALA A 60 -10.58 -18.27 -0.66
N GLU A 61 -9.30 -17.89 -0.64
CA GLU A 61 -8.15 -18.79 -0.66
C GLU A 61 -7.78 -19.34 0.73
N GLY A 62 -8.44 -18.88 1.79
CA GLY A 62 -8.11 -19.24 3.17
C GLY A 62 -6.75 -18.68 3.64
N ALA A 63 -6.22 -17.68 2.93
CA ALA A 63 -4.90 -17.07 3.16
C ALA A 63 -4.85 -16.18 4.42
N GLY A 64 -5.98 -16.00 5.11
CA GLY A 64 -6.06 -15.27 6.38
C GLY A 64 -6.54 -13.83 6.23
N ARG A 65 -6.39 -13.06 7.32
CA ARG A 65 -6.90 -11.68 7.42
C ARG A 65 -5.88 -10.71 6.81
N MET A 66 -6.34 -9.84 5.92
CA MET A 66 -5.53 -8.69 5.49
C MET A 66 -5.45 -7.63 6.58
N ASP A 67 -4.24 -7.31 7.03
CA ASP A 67 -4.00 -6.19 7.93
C ASP A 67 -3.79 -4.90 7.15
N VAL A 68 -4.41 -3.81 7.59
CA VAL A 68 -4.36 -2.54 6.88
C VAL A 68 -3.59 -1.51 7.70
N CYS A 69 -2.59 -0.89 7.08
CA CYS A 69 -1.83 0.24 7.62
C CYS A 69 -2.08 1.48 6.75
N MET A 70 -2.59 2.55 7.37
CA MET A 70 -2.87 3.82 6.68
C MET A 70 -2.12 4.98 7.35
N PRO A 71 -0.79 5.09 7.14
CA PRO A 71 0.00 6.15 7.76
C PRO A 71 -0.53 7.54 7.35
N GLN A 72 -0.70 8.40 8.35
CA GLN A 72 -1.15 9.78 8.19
C GLN A 72 0.00 10.79 8.22
N SER A 73 1.22 10.32 8.50
CA SER A 73 2.44 11.13 8.50
C SER A 73 3.63 10.40 7.85
N PRO A 74 4.65 11.13 7.37
CA PRO A 74 5.90 10.54 6.90
C PRO A 74 6.59 9.69 7.96
N ASP A 75 6.50 10.08 9.24
CA ASP A 75 7.10 9.31 10.34
C ASP A 75 6.37 7.99 10.59
N GLU A 76 5.03 7.99 10.55
CA GLU A 76 4.25 6.75 10.58
C GLU A 76 4.59 5.83 9.41
N LEU A 77 4.78 6.40 8.21
CA LEU A 77 5.18 5.62 7.03
C LEU A 77 6.57 5.00 7.19
N ARG A 78 7.54 5.72 7.77
CA ARG A 78 8.88 5.17 8.07
C ARG A 78 8.81 4.03 9.09
N GLN A 79 7.90 4.10 10.04
CA GLN A 79 7.67 3.06 11.04
C GLN A 79 6.88 1.86 10.49
N ALA A 80 6.23 2.01 9.33
CA ALA A 80 5.44 0.94 8.73
C ALA A 80 6.29 -0.27 8.35
N LEU A 81 7.51 -0.08 7.83
CA LEU A 81 8.35 -1.20 7.39
C LEU A 81 8.73 -2.17 8.54
N PRO A 82 9.27 -1.71 9.68
CA PRO A 82 9.49 -2.58 10.84
C PRO A 82 8.21 -3.29 11.33
N TRP A 83 7.07 -2.59 11.27
CA TRP A 83 5.78 -3.15 11.67
C TRP A 83 5.30 -4.25 10.71
N MET A 84 5.39 -4.03 9.39
CA MET A 84 5.02 -5.00 8.35
C MET A 84 5.87 -6.27 8.42
N LEU A 85 7.16 -6.12 8.74
CA LEU A 85 8.12 -7.23 8.82
C LEU A 85 8.14 -7.92 10.20
N SER A 86 7.25 -7.54 11.12
CA SER A 86 7.17 -8.19 12.43
C SER A 86 6.72 -9.66 12.29
N PRO A 87 7.20 -10.59 13.12
CA PRO A 87 6.85 -12.01 13.03
C PRO A 87 5.34 -12.28 13.12
N GLU A 88 4.62 -11.46 13.89
CA GLU A 88 3.16 -11.52 14.01
C GLU A 88 2.46 -11.27 12.66
N ARG A 89 2.93 -10.27 11.90
CA ARG A 89 2.33 -9.87 10.62
C ARG A 89 2.82 -10.71 9.44
N ALA A 90 4.05 -11.23 9.51
CA ALA A 90 4.54 -12.22 8.55
C ALA A 90 3.66 -13.49 8.55
N GLY A 91 3.03 -13.82 9.69
CA GLY A 91 2.07 -14.92 9.80
C GLY A 91 0.62 -14.58 9.42
N ALA A 92 0.28 -13.29 9.24
CA ALA A 92 -1.08 -12.84 8.93
C ALA A 92 -1.47 -13.00 7.45
N GLY A 93 -0.52 -13.35 6.58
CA GLY A 93 -0.75 -13.68 5.17
C GLY A 93 -0.67 -12.47 4.23
N CYS A 94 -1.21 -11.31 4.60
CA CYS A 94 -1.12 -10.10 3.79
C CYS A 94 -1.16 -8.82 4.63
N VAL A 95 -0.29 -7.87 4.31
CA VAL A 95 -0.30 -6.52 4.88
C VAL A 95 -0.47 -5.49 3.77
N TRP A 96 -1.51 -4.67 3.89
CA TRP A 96 -1.86 -3.59 2.97
C TRP A 96 -1.41 -2.25 3.52
N LEU A 97 -0.40 -1.64 2.91
CA LEU A 97 0.07 -0.29 3.24
C LEU A 97 -0.48 0.73 2.25
N GLN A 98 -1.18 1.75 2.74
CA GLN A 98 -1.80 2.78 1.91
C GLN A 98 -1.58 4.18 2.48
N SER A 99 -0.97 5.07 1.70
CA SER A 99 -1.02 6.51 1.95
C SER A 99 -1.66 7.23 0.77
N LEU A 100 -2.54 8.19 1.06
CA LEU A 100 -3.14 9.10 0.08
C LEU A 100 -2.41 10.46 0.02
N GLN A 101 -1.37 10.62 0.85
CA GLN A 101 -0.65 11.86 0.99
C GLN A 101 0.53 11.89 0.01
N VAL A 102 0.68 13.01 -0.69
CA VAL A 102 1.77 13.28 -1.63
C VAL A 102 2.38 14.63 -1.33
N ASP A 103 3.66 14.80 -1.66
CA ASP A 103 4.31 16.10 -1.58
C ASP A 103 3.73 17.06 -2.61
N GLY A 104 3.66 18.34 -2.24
CA GLY A 104 3.26 19.40 -3.17
C GLY A 104 4.32 19.61 -4.26
N ALA A 105 3.88 19.81 -5.50
CA ALA A 105 4.78 20.11 -6.61
C ALA A 105 5.61 21.38 -6.34
N GLY A 106 6.92 21.32 -6.63
CA GLY A 106 7.83 22.48 -6.56
C GLY A 106 8.33 22.84 -5.16
N ARG A 107 8.17 21.96 -4.17
CA ARG A 107 8.81 22.13 -2.85
C ARG A 107 10.22 21.54 -2.85
N ASP A 108 11.15 22.23 -2.21
CA ASP A 108 12.53 21.76 -2.00
C ASP A 108 12.57 20.53 -1.06
N GLU A 109 11.65 20.47 -0.10
CA GLU A 109 11.47 19.32 0.80
C GLU A 109 10.37 18.38 0.28
N GLN A 110 10.68 17.09 0.21
CA GLN A 110 9.76 16.02 -0.24
C GLN A 110 9.62 14.91 0.82
N PRO A 111 9.07 15.22 2.00
CA PRO A 111 9.07 14.30 3.13
C PRO A 111 8.28 13.00 2.87
N TRP A 112 7.22 13.03 2.04
CA TRP A 112 6.48 11.81 1.67
C TRP A 112 7.25 10.96 0.68
N ALA A 113 7.88 11.56 -0.33
CA ALA A 113 8.74 10.86 -1.27
C ALA A 113 9.93 10.20 -0.55
N ASP A 114 10.56 10.91 0.38
CA ASP A 114 11.65 10.39 1.21
C ASP A 114 11.19 9.23 2.10
N ALA A 115 10.01 9.35 2.72
CA ALA A 115 9.45 8.29 3.56
C ALA A 115 9.08 7.04 2.74
N TRP A 116 8.51 7.20 1.56
CA TRP A 116 8.30 6.09 0.63
C TRP A 116 9.62 5.46 0.19
N GLY A 117 10.63 6.28 -0.13
CA GLY A 117 11.99 5.81 -0.45
C GLY A 117 12.59 4.94 0.65
N HIS A 118 12.34 5.26 1.92
CA HIS A 118 12.76 4.44 3.06
C HIS A 118 12.10 3.05 3.04
N VAL A 119 10.79 2.98 2.75
CA VAL A 119 10.03 1.73 2.65
C VAL A 119 10.48 0.88 1.46
N PHE A 120 10.73 1.50 0.30
CA PHE A 120 11.11 0.79 -0.93
C PHE A 120 12.56 0.33 -0.95
N CYS A 121 13.49 1.17 -0.51
CA CYS A 121 14.91 0.94 -0.75
C CYS A 121 15.63 0.27 0.42
N GLY A 122 15.01 0.19 1.61
CA GLY A 122 15.59 -0.43 2.82
C GLY A 122 16.94 0.15 3.30
N ARG A 123 17.53 1.06 2.52
CA ARG A 123 18.76 1.78 2.81
C ARG A 123 18.36 3.20 3.18
N THR A 124 18.55 3.51 4.45
CA THR A 124 18.82 4.87 4.87
C THR A 124 19.91 5.42 3.95
N SER A 125 19.61 6.51 3.28
CA SER A 125 20.61 7.41 2.71
C SER A 125 21.43 7.95 3.89
N GLY A 126 22.35 7.13 4.39
CA GLY A 126 23.53 7.62 5.11
C GLY A 126 24.23 8.55 4.15
N GLY A 127 24.20 9.84 4.48
CA GLY A 127 24.72 10.91 3.65
C GLY A 127 26.09 10.58 3.09
N ARG A 128 26.17 10.47 1.77
CA ARG A 128 27.41 10.84 1.09
C ARG A 128 27.32 12.32 0.83
N SER A 129 27.81 13.09 1.80
CA SER A 129 28.44 14.36 1.50
C SER A 129 29.47 14.06 0.40
N CYS A 130 29.24 14.58 -0.79
CA CYS A 130 30.24 14.63 -1.83
C CYS A 130 31.31 15.63 -1.39
N GLY A 131 32.19 15.20 -0.50
CA GLY A 131 33.47 15.85 -0.22
C GLY A 131 34.57 15.15 -1.03
N GLY A 132 35.30 15.94 -1.81
CA GLY A 132 36.51 15.54 -2.53
C GLY A 132 36.45 15.97 -4.00
N ASN A 133 37.32 16.84 -4.51
CA ASN A 133 38.49 17.55 -3.96
C ASN A 133 38.70 18.78 -4.86
#